data_AF-A0A954VU66-F1
#
_entry.id   AF-A0A954VU66-F1
#
_cell.length_a   1.000
_cell.length_b   1.000
_cell.length_c   1.000
_cell.angle_alpha   90.00
_cell.angle_beta   90.00
_cell.angle_gamma   90.00
#
_symmetry.space_group_name_H-M   'P 1'
#
loop_
_entity.id
_entity.type
_entity.pdbx_description
1 polymer ?
#
loop_
_entity_poly.entity_id
_entity_poly.type
_entity_poly.pdbx_seq_one_letter_code
_entity_poly.pdbx_strand_id
1 'polypeptide(L)'
;MLKRFVLGTLIALVSSSVLLAGEECKECKKECAKCTSECQECPISKAMAKLPQLTYLVGSEKTCCPDAAAALAKKDSQTVKYVVVDKTFDQECDAMLSLAEQTEQFVAKFAEPCKCEVSGNISVAGITTQCDVSAGKTSELVKAAMETVKVSYLVGDEPCCCANSAKALAEKNNADIVYVVGEEKASCEIKHRINVARAKYKAAVEASMKAQAEVATTSTEKTSS
;
A
#
# COMPACT_ATOMS: atom_id res chain seq x y z
N MET A 1 3.62 55.93 53.49
CA MET A 1 2.23 55.93 52.99
C MET A 1 1.88 54.54 52.50
N LEU A 2 0.94 53.88 53.20
CA LEU A 2 0.35 52.58 52.86
C LEU A 2 -0.49 52.67 51.57
N LYS A 3 -0.31 51.74 50.63
CA LYS A 3 -1.30 51.37 49.60
C LYS A 3 -1.19 49.87 49.34
N ARG A 4 -1.97 49.08 50.07
CA ARG A 4 -3.23 48.43 49.65
C ARG A 4 -3.01 47.22 48.73
N PHE A 5 -3.00 46.07 49.40
CA PHE A 5 -3.49 44.76 48.97
C PHE A 5 -4.64 44.84 47.94
N VAL A 6 -4.52 44.08 46.86
CA VAL A 6 -5.64 43.58 46.07
C VAL A 6 -5.49 42.07 45.96
N LEU A 7 -6.27 41.36 46.79
CA LEU A 7 -6.55 39.94 46.63
C LEU A 7 -7.37 39.78 45.34
N GLY A 8 -6.77 39.14 44.33
CA GLY A 8 -7.47 38.71 43.11
C GLY A 8 -7.91 37.26 43.26
N THR A 9 -9.22 37.07 43.41
CA THR A 9 -9.89 35.78 43.60
C THR A 9 -10.18 35.12 42.25
N LEU A 10 -9.73 33.87 42.11
CA LEU A 10 -10.46 32.70 41.56
C LEU A 10 -11.27 32.86 40.26
N ILE A 11 -10.83 32.23 39.15
CA ILE A 11 -11.65 31.33 38.29
C ILE A 11 -10.69 30.35 37.58
N ALA A 12 -10.61 29.10 38.05
CA ALA A 12 -10.03 28.01 37.28
C ALA A 12 -11.15 27.39 36.42
N LEU A 13 -11.19 27.75 35.14
CA LEU A 13 -12.02 27.09 34.14
C LEU A 13 -11.37 25.75 33.79
N VAL A 14 -11.81 24.69 34.48
CA VAL A 14 -11.53 23.31 34.09
C VAL A 14 -12.43 23.01 32.89
N SER A 15 -11.91 23.26 31.69
CA SER A 15 -12.57 22.81 30.46
C SER A 15 -12.45 21.28 30.41
N SER A 16 -13.51 20.61 30.86
CA SER A 16 -13.70 19.18 30.73
C SER A 16 -14.03 18.89 29.27
N SER A 17 -13.00 18.69 28.45
CA SER A 17 -13.17 17.99 27.18
C SER A 17 -13.48 16.54 27.49
N VAL A 18 -14.78 16.24 27.51
CA VAL A 18 -15.33 14.89 27.46
C VAL A 18 -14.65 14.16 26.31
N LEU A 19 -13.76 13.22 26.63
CA LEU A 19 -13.37 12.17 25.71
C LEU A 19 -14.64 11.40 25.36
N LEU A 20 -15.15 11.61 24.15
CA LEU A 20 -15.98 10.62 23.49
C LEU A 20 -15.11 9.37 23.31
N ALA A 21 -15.24 8.45 24.26
CA ALA A 21 -14.74 7.11 24.15
C ALA A 21 -15.34 6.50 22.87
N GLY A 22 -14.46 6.16 21.93
CA GLY A 22 -14.79 5.46 20.71
C GLY A 22 -15.37 4.08 21.01
N GLU A 23 -16.68 4.01 21.10
CA GLU A 23 -17.45 3.02 20.37
C GLU A 23 -17.33 3.47 18.89
N GLU A 24 -16.75 2.76 17.93
CA GLU A 24 -16.82 1.34 17.61
C GLU A 24 -15.57 0.91 16.81
N CYS A 25 -14.64 0.13 17.38
CA CYS A 25 -13.62 -0.61 16.61
C CYS A 25 -13.89 -2.13 16.67
N LYS A 26 -15.16 -2.53 16.48
CA LYS A 26 -15.54 -3.94 16.29
C LYS A 26 -15.48 -4.40 14.83
N GLU A 27 -15.10 -3.55 13.87
CA GLU A 27 -15.11 -3.87 12.44
C GLU A 27 -13.74 -4.10 11.77
N CYS A 28 -12.62 -4.13 12.51
CA CYS A 28 -11.33 -4.50 11.90
C CYS A 28 -11.20 -5.99 11.54
N LYS A 29 -12.19 -6.83 11.89
CA LYS A 29 -12.38 -8.18 11.31
C LYS A 29 -13.44 -8.23 10.20
N LYS A 30 -14.24 -7.18 10.02
CA LYS A 30 -15.35 -7.15 9.05
C LYS A 30 -15.05 -6.36 7.79
N GLU A 31 -14.11 -5.41 7.79
CA GLU A 31 -13.74 -4.74 6.53
C GLU A 31 -12.65 -5.45 5.71
N CYS A 32 -11.99 -6.47 6.29
CA CYS A 32 -11.31 -7.50 5.48
C CYS A 32 -12.27 -8.61 5.01
N ALA A 33 -13.54 -8.62 5.46
CA ALA A 33 -14.53 -9.67 5.17
C ALA A 33 -15.82 -9.16 4.47
N LYS A 34 -16.00 -7.85 4.27
CA LYS A 34 -17.17 -7.27 3.55
C LYS A 34 -17.07 -7.35 2.02
N CYS A 35 -16.23 -8.25 1.49
CA CYS A 35 -16.34 -8.78 0.13
C CYS A 35 -17.05 -10.14 0.08
N THR A 36 -17.75 -10.54 1.15
CA THR A 36 -18.68 -11.68 1.12
C THR A 36 -20.09 -11.11 1.23
N SER A 37 -20.89 -11.09 0.15
CA SER A 37 -21.70 -12.28 -0.13
C SER A 37 -22.12 -12.47 -1.60
N GLU A 38 -21.73 -11.64 -2.56
CA GLU A 38 -22.10 -11.87 -3.98
C GLU A 38 -21.01 -11.47 -5.00
N CYS A 39 -19.77 -11.23 -4.55
CA CYS A 39 -18.63 -11.09 -5.45
C CYS A 39 -17.79 -12.36 -5.38
N GLN A 40 -17.87 -13.19 -6.41
CA GLN A 40 -16.82 -14.15 -6.75
C GLN A 40 -15.47 -13.43 -6.59
N GLU A 41 -14.57 -13.88 -5.70
CA GLU A 41 -13.33 -13.16 -5.33
C GLU A 41 -12.65 -12.56 -6.56
N CYS A 42 -12.68 -11.22 -6.70
CA CYS A 42 -12.04 -10.54 -7.83
C CYS A 42 -10.56 -10.97 -7.88
N PRO A 43 -10.07 -11.58 -8.97
CA PRO A 43 -8.71 -12.15 -8.96
C PRO A 43 -7.62 -11.09 -8.72
N ILE A 44 -7.92 -9.82 -9.03
CA ILE A 44 -7.09 -8.67 -8.70
C ILE A 44 -6.93 -8.51 -7.18
N SER A 45 -8.01 -8.54 -6.38
CA SER A 45 -7.90 -8.36 -4.93
C SER A 45 -7.12 -9.51 -4.28
N LYS A 46 -7.32 -10.74 -4.77
CA LYS A 46 -6.54 -11.91 -4.35
C LYS A 46 -5.06 -11.78 -4.67
N ALA A 47 -4.72 -11.23 -5.83
CA ALA A 47 -3.33 -10.95 -6.18
C ALA A 47 -2.75 -9.87 -5.25
N MET A 48 -3.46 -8.74 -5.07
CA MET A 48 -3.02 -7.63 -4.21
C MET A 48 -2.78 -8.04 -2.76
N ALA A 49 -3.52 -9.03 -2.24
CA ALA A 49 -3.33 -9.56 -0.89
C ALA A 49 -1.95 -10.25 -0.69
N LYS A 50 -1.26 -10.64 -1.76
CA LYS A 50 0.08 -11.25 -1.71
C LYS A 50 1.21 -10.24 -1.55
N LEU A 51 0.93 -8.96 -1.70
CA LEU A 51 1.94 -7.92 -1.50
C LEU A 51 2.45 -7.93 -0.05
N PRO A 52 3.71 -7.53 0.19
CA PRO A 52 4.21 -7.29 1.53
C PRO A 52 3.26 -6.38 2.32
N GLN A 53 3.05 -6.72 3.60
CA GLN A 53 2.18 -5.99 4.52
C GLN A 53 2.94 -5.56 5.76
N LEU A 54 2.57 -4.39 6.29
CA LEU A 54 2.97 -3.96 7.61
C LEU A 54 2.05 -4.63 8.64
N THR A 55 2.64 -5.32 9.59
CA THR A 55 1.94 -5.87 10.75
C THR A 55 2.57 -5.33 12.02
N TYR A 56 1.84 -5.39 13.12
CA TYR A 56 2.25 -4.88 14.41
C TYR A 56 2.39 -6.06 15.37
N LEU A 57 3.51 -6.09 16.10
CA LEU A 57 3.80 -7.08 17.11
C LEU A 57 3.85 -6.39 18.48
N VAL A 58 3.03 -6.87 19.41
CA VAL A 58 3.00 -6.41 20.80
C VAL A 58 3.23 -7.61 21.70
N GLY A 59 4.42 -7.71 22.29
CA GLY A 59 4.85 -8.92 22.98
C GLY A 59 4.88 -10.13 22.04
N SER A 60 3.99 -11.08 22.27
CA SER A 60 3.80 -12.27 21.41
C SER A 60 2.63 -12.16 20.44
N GLU A 61 1.81 -11.10 20.52
CA GLU A 61 0.59 -10.95 19.71
C GLU A 61 0.87 -10.17 18.44
N LYS A 62 0.42 -10.70 17.29
CA LYS A 62 0.50 -10.03 15.98
C LYS A 62 -0.87 -9.55 15.53
N THR A 63 -0.94 -8.33 15.02
CA THR A 63 -2.16 -7.72 14.47
C THR A 63 -1.84 -6.89 13.23
N CYS A 64 -2.80 -6.72 12.32
CA CYS A 64 -2.69 -5.84 11.15
C CYS A 64 -3.27 -4.43 11.40
N CYS A 65 -3.91 -4.21 12.56
CA CYS A 65 -4.60 -2.97 12.87
C CYS A 65 -3.78 -2.12 13.86
N PRO A 66 -3.46 -0.85 13.53
CA PRO A 66 -2.69 0.03 14.42
C PRO A 66 -3.43 0.32 15.73
N ASP A 67 -4.75 0.50 15.69
CA ASP A 67 -5.54 0.77 16.90
C ASP A 67 -5.60 -0.43 17.83
N ALA A 68 -5.73 -1.63 17.27
CA ALA A 68 -5.63 -2.88 18.04
C ALA A 68 -4.24 -3.04 18.65
N ALA A 69 -3.17 -2.71 17.89
CA ALA A 69 -1.81 -2.74 18.41
C ALA A 69 -1.62 -1.73 19.56
N ALA A 70 -2.12 -0.51 19.40
CA ALA A 70 -2.07 0.51 20.44
C ALA A 70 -2.86 0.10 21.70
N ALA A 71 -4.03 -0.53 21.52
CA ALA A 71 -4.83 -1.05 22.63
C ALA A 71 -4.11 -2.18 23.39
N LEU A 72 -3.50 -3.12 22.67
CA LEU A 72 -2.68 -4.19 23.26
C LEU A 72 -1.45 -3.64 24.00
N ALA A 73 -0.74 -2.69 23.38
CA ALA A 73 0.43 -2.05 23.95
C ALA A 73 0.12 -1.35 25.28
N LYS A 74 -1.03 -0.64 25.34
CA LYS A 74 -1.52 0.00 26.57
C LYS A 74 -1.89 -1.02 27.64
N LYS A 75 -2.58 -2.11 27.26
CA LYS A 75 -3.05 -3.12 28.19
C LYS A 75 -1.90 -3.85 28.89
N ASP A 76 -0.89 -4.24 28.12
CA ASP A 76 0.20 -5.07 28.63
C ASP A 76 1.46 -4.25 28.99
N SER A 77 1.41 -2.91 28.82
CA SER A 77 2.54 -2.00 29.00
C SER A 77 3.77 -2.38 28.16
N GLN A 78 3.53 -2.83 26.93
CA GLN A 78 4.57 -3.27 26.00
C GLN A 78 4.72 -2.31 24.82
N THR A 79 5.91 -2.23 24.25
CA THR A 79 6.19 -1.41 23.06
C THR A 79 5.67 -2.11 21.80
N VAL A 80 5.09 -1.32 20.89
CA VAL A 80 4.70 -1.79 19.55
C VAL A 80 5.95 -1.94 18.69
N LYS A 81 6.15 -3.13 18.12
CA LYS A 81 7.13 -3.38 17.06
C LYS A 81 6.43 -3.52 15.72
N TYR A 82 7.13 -3.17 14.66
CA TYR A 82 6.61 -3.21 13.29
C TYR A 82 7.23 -4.38 12.55
N VAL A 83 6.43 -5.22 11.92
CA VAL A 83 6.88 -6.42 11.22
C VAL A 83 6.50 -6.31 9.76
N VAL A 84 7.49 -6.42 8.88
CA VAL A 84 7.33 -6.42 7.43
C VAL A 84 7.95 -7.69 6.87
N VAL A 85 7.11 -8.59 6.36
CA VAL A 85 7.49 -9.96 5.99
C VAL A 85 8.12 -10.65 7.20
N ASP A 86 9.42 -10.92 7.19
CA ASP A 86 10.14 -11.62 8.26
C ASP A 86 11.06 -10.69 9.08
N LYS A 87 11.03 -9.38 8.81
CA LYS A 87 11.85 -8.38 9.51
C LYS A 87 11.03 -7.63 10.55
N THR A 88 11.61 -7.42 11.73
CA THR A 88 11.01 -6.66 12.83
C THR A 88 11.80 -5.37 13.06
N PHE A 89 11.10 -4.26 13.26
CA PHE A 89 11.64 -2.92 13.43
C PHE A 89 11.04 -2.27 14.69
N ASP A 90 11.84 -1.44 15.36
CA ASP A 90 11.37 -0.65 16.51
C ASP A 90 10.84 0.73 16.10
N GLN A 91 11.17 1.21 14.89
CA GLN A 91 10.74 2.50 14.34
C GLN A 91 9.81 2.31 13.14
N GLU A 92 8.73 3.08 13.11
CA GLU A 92 7.73 3.02 12.02
C GLU A 92 8.34 3.43 10.67
N CYS A 93 9.17 4.47 10.65
CA CYS A 93 9.80 4.96 9.43
C CYS A 93 10.67 3.89 8.75
N ASP A 94 11.47 3.16 9.54
CA ASP A 94 12.33 2.08 9.02
C ASP A 94 11.49 0.90 8.49
N ALA A 95 10.40 0.58 9.17
CA ALA A 95 9.46 -0.44 8.73
C ALA A 95 8.77 -0.03 7.41
N MET A 96 8.29 1.21 7.32
CA MET A 96 7.65 1.75 6.11
C MET A 96 8.63 1.80 4.93
N LEU A 97 9.89 2.16 5.17
CA LEU A 97 10.94 2.12 4.15
C LEU A 97 11.17 0.68 3.67
N SER A 98 11.30 -0.27 4.61
CA SER A 98 11.45 -1.68 4.26
C SER A 98 10.22 -2.23 3.52
N LEU A 99 9.02 -1.77 3.87
CA LEU A 99 7.79 -2.12 3.16
C LEU A 99 7.83 -1.63 1.72
N ALA A 100 8.26 -0.38 1.49
CA ALA A 100 8.40 0.17 0.15
C ALA A 100 9.39 -0.68 -0.68
N GLU A 101 10.58 -0.93 -0.15
CA GLU A 101 11.62 -1.73 -0.83
C GLU A 101 11.17 -3.15 -1.16
N GLN A 102 10.56 -3.84 -0.18
CA GLN A 102 10.09 -5.21 -0.38
C GLN A 102 8.94 -5.26 -1.39
N THR A 103 8.05 -4.26 -1.38
CA THR A 103 6.96 -4.15 -2.35
C THR A 103 7.53 -3.90 -3.75
N GLU A 104 8.46 -2.95 -3.91
CA GLU A 104 9.11 -2.68 -5.20
C GLU A 104 9.84 -3.91 -5.75
N GLN A 105 10.58 -4.64 -4.92
CA GLN A 105 11.25 -5.88 -5.31
C GLN A 105 10.25 -6.97 -5.71
N PHE A 106 9.16 -7.13 -4.96
CA PHE A 106 8.11 -8.08 -5.30
C PHE A 106 7.50 -7.76 -6.67
N VAL A 107 7.21 -6.49 -6.94
CA VAL A 107 6.64 -6.05 -8.21
C VAL A 107 7.61 -6.20 -9.37
N ALA A 108 8.90 -5.88 -9.17
CA ALA A 108 9.93 -6.11 -10.18
C ALA A 108 10.04 -7.60 -10.55
N LYS A 109 10.15 -8.48 -9.54
CA LYS A 109 10.23 -9.93 -9.74
C LYS A 109 8.98 -10.53 -10.38
N PHE A 110 7.80 -9.96 -10.17
CA PHE A 110 6.57 -10.44 -10.78
C PHE A 110 6.62 -10.42 -12.32
N ALA A 111 7.33 -9.45 -12.89
CA ALA A 111 7.49 -9.30 -14.33
C ALA A 111 8.70 -10.06 -14.89
N GLU A 112 9.54 -10.66 -14.05
CA GLU A 112 10.75 -11.36 -14.48
C GLU A 112 10.46 -12.85 -14.73
N PRO A 113 10.81 -13.38 -15.91
CA PRO A 113 10.74 -14.82 -16.14
C PRO A 113 11.69 -15.59 -15.22
N CYS A 114 11.15 -16.53 -14.46
CA CYS A 114 11.92 -17.43 -13.60
C CYS A 114 11.85 -18.86 -14.13
N LYS A 115 12.99 -19.40 -14.56
CA LYS A 115 13.10 -20.77 -15.07
C LYS A 115 13.44 -21.73 -13.94
N CYS A 116 12.62 -22.76 -13.76
CA CYS A 116 12.91 -23.86 -12.87
C CYS A 116 13.86 -24.83 -13.58
N GLU A 117 15.10 -24.97 -13.08
CA GLU A 117 16.12 -25.84 -13.70
C GLU A 117 15.71 -27.32 -13.71
N VAL A 118 14.91 -27.75 -12.74
CA VAL A 118 14.46 -29.14 -12.61
C VAL A 118 13.39 -29.50 -13.63
N SER A 119 12.37 -28.63 -13.77
CA SER A 119 11.22 -28.92 -14.64
C SER A 119 11.35 -28.32 -16.04
N GLY A 120 12.31 -27.41 -16.26
CA GLY A 120 12.40 -26.60 -17.47
C GLY A 120 11.29 -25.55 -17.61
N ASN A 121 10.30 -25.54 -16.72
CA ASN A 121 9.18 -24.60 -16.77
C ASN A 121 9.62 -23.19 -16.39
N ILE A 122 9.07 -22.21 -17.09
CA ILE A 122 9.29 -20.78 -16.90
C ILE A 122 8.03 -20.19 -16.32
N SER A 123 8.14 -19.49 -15.19
CA SER A 123 7.03 -18.77 -14.57
C SER A 123 7.22 -17.27 -14.71
N VAL A 124 6.18 -16.56 -15.14
CA VAL A 124 6.18 -15.10 -15.30
C VAL A 124 4.76 -14.58 -15.10
N ALA A 125 4.59 -13.51 -14.30
CA ALA A 125 3.29 -12.88 -14.05
C ALA A 125 2.15 -13.83 -13.62
N GLY A 126 2.50 -14.91 -12.90
CA GLY A 126 1.57 -15.95 -12.47
C GLY A 126 1.21 -17.00 -13.52
N ILE A 127 1.82 -16.96 -14.71
CA ILE A 127 1.64 -17.91 -15.81
C ILE A 127 2.86 -18.83 -15.88
N THR A 128 2.65 -20.12 -16.10
CA THR A 128 3.72 -21.10 -16.33
C THR A 128 3.71 -21.55 -17.79
N THR A 129 4.88 -21.57 -18.42
CA THR A 129 5.08 -22.00 -19.81
C THR A 129 6.43 -22.68 -19.98
N GLN A 130 6.60 -23.49 -21.02
CA GLN A 130 7.90 -24.07 -21.39
C GLN A 130 8.60 -23.30 -22.52
N CYS A 131 7.93 -22.30 -23.10
CA CYS A 131 8.44 -21.54 -24.23
C CYS A 131 9.03 -20.19 -23.78
N ASP A 132 10.33 -20.02 -23.98
CA ASP A 132 11.05 -18.78 -23.65
C ASP A 132 10.45 -17.55 -24.35
N VAL A 133 10.00 -17.69 -25.60
CA VAL A 133 9.40 -16.60 -26.38
C VAL A 133 8.08 -16.14 -25.76
N SER A 134 7.19 -17.08 -25.40
CA SER A 134 5.92 -16.73 -24.75
C SER A 134 6.13 -16.11 -23.37
N ALA A 135 7.13 -16.59 -22.63
CA ALA A 135 7.50 -16.00 -21.35
C ALA A 135 8.02 -14.57 -21.52
N GLY A 136 8.89 -14.33 -22.52
CA GLY A 136 9.41 -13.00 -22.87
C GLY A 136 8.30 -12.02 -23.22
N LYS A 137 7.39 -12.40 -24.12
CA LYS A 137 6.22 -11.58 -24.50
C LYS A 137 5.32 -11.24 -23.31
N THR A 138 5.10 -12.21 -22.42
CA THR A 138 4.32 -11.99 -21.20
C THR A 138 5.01 -10.98 -20.29
N SER A 139 6.32 -11.12 -20.07
CA SER A 139 7.15 -10.17 -19.32
C SER A 139 7.06 -8.76 -19.91
N GLU A 140 7.23 -8.62 -21.22
CA GLU A 140 7.13 -7.32 -21.91
C GLU A 140 5.74 -6.68 -21.75
N LEU A 141 4.69 -7.47 -21.91
CA LEU A 141 3.31 -7.01 -21.75
C LEU A 141 3.04 -6.46 -20.35
N VAL A 142 3.46 -7.18 -19.31
CA VAL A 142 3.25 -6.72 -17.93
C VAL A 142 4.15 -5.53 -17.58
N LYS A 143 5.39 -5.47 -18.09
CA LYS A 143 6.27 -4.29 -17.92
C LYS A 143 5.68 -3.05 -18.56
N ALA A 144 5.18 -3.17 -19.80
CA ALA A 144 4.50 -2.09 -20.49
C ALA A 144 3.28 -1.61 -19.70
N ALA A 145 2.50 -2.52 -19.12
CA ALA A 145 1.38 -2.16 -18.25
C ALA A 145 1.83 -1.40 -16.98
N MET A 146 2.92 -1.81 -16.34
CA MET A 146 3.49 -1.09 -15.20
C MET A 146 3.95 0.34 -15.57
N GLU A 147 4.49 0.53 -16.77
CA GLU A 147 4.94 1.85 -17.26
C GLU A 147 3.79 2.82 -17.53
N THR A 148 2.57 2.33 -17.73
CA THR A 148 1.38 3.20 -17.89
C THR A 148 0.99 3.94 -16.60
N VAL A 149 1.51 3.51 -15.45
CA VAL A 149 1.23 4.14 -14.16
C VAL A 149 1.93 5.49 -14.08
N LYS A 150 1.14 6.55 -14.23
CA LYS A 150 1.62 7.93 -14.13
C LYS A 150 1.55 8.44 -12.70
N VAL A 151 2.58 9.19 -12.33
CA VAL A 151 2.62 9.99 -11.10
C VAL A 151 2.39 11.44 -11.48
N SER A 152 1.39 12.07 -10.86
CA SER A 152 1.21 13.52 -10.89
C SER A 152 1.46 14.12 -9.51
N TYR A 153 1.59 15.44 -9.46
CA TYR A 153 1.93 16.18 -8.25
C TYR A 153 0.91 17.29 -8.05
N LEU A 154 0.56 17.59 -6.81
CA LEU A 154 -0.18 18.79 -6.41
C LEU A 154 0.69 19.58 -5.44
N VAL A 155 0.73 20.89 -5.60
CA VAL A 155 1.37 21.81 -4.66
C VAL A 155 0.30 22.80 -4.19
N GLY A 156 -0.19 22.62 -2.96
CA GLY A 156 -1.48 23.20 -2.59
C GLY A 156 -2.59 22.66 -3.49
N ASP A 157 -3.27 23.56 -4.23
CA ASP A 157 -4.32 23.21 -5.20
C ASP A 157 -3.83 23.19 -6.66
N GLU A 158 -2.55 23.49 -6.91
CA GLU A 158 -2.00 23.60 -8.27
C GLU A 158 -1.45 22.27 -8.78
N PRO A 159 -1.98 21.72 -9.89
CA PRO A 159 -1.47 20.48 -10.47
C PRO A 159 -0.18 20.69 -11.25
N CYS A 160 0.75 19.75 -11.06
CA CYS A 160 2.06 19.73 -11.67
C CYS A 160 2.31 18.37 -12.35
N CYS A 161 2.90 18.40 -13.54
CA CYS A 161 3.19 17.21 -14.34
C CYS A 161 4.59 16.61 -14.08
N CYS A 162 5.48 17.30 -13.37
CA CYS A 162 6.82 16.79 -13.09
C CYS A 162 7.34 17.19 -11.69
N ALA A 163 8.24 16.36 -11.15
CA ALA A 163 8.79 16.53 -9.81
C ALA A 163 9.57 17.85 -9.64
N ASN A 164 10.32 18.27 -10.66
CA ASN A 164 11.13 19.49 -10.59
C ASN A 164 10.26 20.75 -10.51
N SER A 165 9.19 20.81 -11.30
CA SER A 165 8.23 21.93 -11.22
C SER A 165 7.47 21.91 -9.90
N ALA A 166 7.06 20.73 -9.42
CA ALA A 166 6.40 20.61 -8.11
C ALA A 166 7.33 21.09 -6.97
N LYS A 167 8.61 20.70 -7.00
CA LYS A 167 9.60 21.17 -6.03
C LYS A 167 9.81 22.69 -6.07
N ALA A 168 9.99 23.24 -7.26
CA ALA A 168 10.17 24.69 -7.42
C ALA A 168 8.94 25.48 -6.93
N LEU A 169 7.74 24.98 -7.20
CA LEU A 169 6.49 25.58 -6.72
C LEU A 169 6.30 25.42 -5.21
N ALA A 170 6.64 24.27 -4.65
CA ALA A 170 6.56 24.01 -3.21
C ALA A 170 7.47 24.97 -2.44
N GLU A 171 8.71 25.17 -2.90
CA GLU A 171 9.65 26.13 -2.32
C GLU A 171 9.15 27.57 -2.46
N LYS A 172 8.62 27.94 -3.64
CA LYS A 172 8.09 29.28 -3.90
C LYS A 172 6.87 29.62 -3.05
N ASN A 173 5.96 28.66 -2.90
CA ASN A 173 4.67 28.85 -2.23
C ASN A 173 4.71 28.44 -0.76
N ASN A 174 5.84 27.92 -0.26
CA ASN A 174 5.98 27.32 1.07
C ASN A 174 4.85 26.32 1.37
N ALA A 175 4.61 25.41 0.42
CA ALA A 175 3.52 24.45 0.45
C ALA A 175 4.05 23.03 0.27
N ASP A 176 3.34 22.04 0.83
CA ASP A 176 3.73 20.63 0.72
C ASP A 176 3.41 20.06 -0.67
N ILE A 177 4.26 19.14 -1.12
CA ILE A 177 4.03 18.35 -2.34
C ILE A 177 3.15 17.15 -1.99
N VAL A 178 2.02 17.02 -2.68
CA VAL A 178 1.16 15.83 -2.63
C VAL A 178 1.35 15.02 -3.90
N TYR A 179 1.82 13.80 -3.77
CA TYR A 179 1.97 12.84 -4.85
C TYR A 179 0.63 12.18 -5.15
N VAL A 180 0.26 12.06 -6.42
CA VAL A 180 -1.00 11.47 -6.87
C VAL A 180 -0.73 10.31 -7.82
N VAL A 181 -1.29 9.14 -7.51
CA VAL A 181 -1.17 7.91 -8.30
C VAL A 181 -2.58 7.35 -8.49
N GLY A 182 -3.16 7.59 -9.67
CA GLY A 182 -4.59 7.32 -9.89
C GLY A 182 -5.45 8.15 -8.94
N GLU A 183 -6.19 7.49 -8.06
CA GLU A 183 -7.04 8.12 -7.05
C GLU A 183 -6.34 8.32 -5.70
N GLU A 184 -5.18 7.70 -5.50
CA GLU A 184 -4.47 7.76 -4.21
C GLU A 184 -3.59 9.00 -4.12
N LYS A 185 -3.68 9.69 -2.97
CA LYS A 185 -2.87 10.85 -2.62
C LYS A 185 -1.96 10.54 -1.43
N ALA A 186 -0.71 10.98 -1.49
CA ALA A 186 0.24 10.84 -0.39
C ALA A 186 1.08 12.11 -0.26
N SER A 187 1.27 12.61 0.97
CA SER A 187 2.20 13.70 1.29
C SER A 187 3.59 13.19 1.70
N CYS A 188 3.70 11.92 2.08
CA CYS A 188 4.96 11.27 2.45
C CYS A 188 5.56 10.52 1.25
N GLU A 189 6.85 10.74 0.99
CA GLU A 189 7.60 10.09 -0.10
C GLU A 189 7.59 8.55 -0.01
N ILE A 190 7.73 7.98 1.20
CA ILE A 190 7.72 6.53 1.39
C ILE A 190 6.35 5.94 1.05
N LYS A 191 5.27 6.60 1.49
CA LYS A 191 3.90 6.18 1.16
C LYS A 191 3.62 6.31 -0.34
N HIS A 192 4.13 7.37 -0.96
CA HIS A 192 4.08 7.52 -2.40
C HIS A 192 4.75 6.34 -3.13
N ARG A 193 5.95 5.93 -2.73
CA ARG A 193 6.65 4.76 -3.30
C ARG A 193 5.83 3.49 -3.20
N ILE A 194 5.24 3.21 -2.03
CA ILE A 194 4.35 2.06 -1.82
C ILE A 194 3.15 2.12 -2.77
N ASN A 195 2.53 3.29 -2.91
CA ASN A 195 1.36 3.49 -3.77
C ASN A 195 1.68 3.29 -5.26
N VAL A 196 2.83 3.80 -5.71
CA VAL A 196 3.32 3.55 -7.08
C VAL A 196 3.54 2.06 -7.31
N ALA A 197 4.23 1.36 -6.39
CA ALA A 197 4.48 -0.06 -6.53
C ALA A 197 3.16 -0.87 -6.56
N ARG A 198 2.21 -0.57 -5.69
CA ARG A 198 0.86 -1.17 -5.67
C ARG A 198 0.10 -0.94 -6.97
N ALA A 199 0.11 0.29 -7.49
CA ALA A 199 -0.55 0.62 -8.75
C ALA A 199 0.09 -0.12 -9.93
N LYS A 200 1.43 -0.20 -9.98
CA LYS A 200 2.16 -0.99 -10.99
C LYS A 200 1.80 -2.47 -10.93
N TYR A 201 1.75 -3.03 -9.72
CA TYR A 201 1.36 -4.42 -9.53
C TYR A 201 -0.06 -4.69 -10.02
N LYS A 202 -1.01 -3.83 -9.64
CA LYS A 202 -2.41 -3.93 -10.09
C LYS A 202 -2.50 -3.92 -11.62
N ALA A 203 -1.84 -2.97 -12.27
CA ALA A 203 -1.81 -2.87 -13.73
C ALA A 203 -1.21 -4.12 -14.39
N ALA A 204 -0.13 -4.67 -13.82
CA ALA A 204 0.51 -5.88 -14.31
C ALA A 204 -0.38 -7.12 -14.18
N VAL A 205 -1.08 -7.27 -13.05
CA VAL A 205 -2.04 -8.36 -12.83
C VAL A 205 -3.20 -8.26 -13.82
N GLU A 206 -3.78 -7.07 -13.99
CA GLU A 206 -4.85 -6.82 -14.95
C GLU A 206 -4.44 -7.18 -16.38
N ALA A 207 -3.22 -6.79 -16.79
CA ALA A 207 -2.70 -7.10 -18.11
C ALA A 207 -2.45 -8.60 -18.30
N SER A 208 -1.87 -9.29 -17.31
CA SER A 208 -1.67 -10.74 -17.34
C SER A 208 -3.00 -11.50 -17.44
N MET A 209 -4.03 -11.07 -16.72
CA MET A 209 -5.36 -11.68 -16.78
C MET A 209 -6.03 -11.49 -18.13
N LYS A 210 -5.95 -10.29 -18.72
CA LYS A 210 -6.48 -10.02 -20.06
C LYS A 210 -5.81 -10.91 -21.11
N ALA A 211 -4.48 -11.04 -21.04
CA ALA A 211 -3.74 -11.92 -21.94
C ALA A 211 -4.17 -13.40 -21.81
N GLN A 212 -4.41 -13.90 -20.59
CA GLN A 212 -4.90 -15.26 -20.37
C GLN A 212 -6.31 -15.48 -20.94
N ALA A 213 -7.19 -14.48 -20.84
CA ALA A 213 -8.53 -14.54 -21.40
C ALA A 213 -8.53 -14.63 -22.94
N GLU A 214 -7.65 -13.90 -23.62
CA GLU A 214 -7.50 -13.92 -25.09
C GLU A 214 -6.94 -15.26 -25.61
N VAL A 215 -6.08 -15.93 -24.84
CA VAL A 215 -5.57 -17.26 -25.19
C VAL A 215 -6.65 -18.33 -25.04
N ALA A 216 -7.56 -18.18 -24.07
CA ALA A 216 -8.66 -19.13 -23.88
C ALA A 216 -9.67 -19.10 -25.04
N THR A 217 -10.02 -17.92 -25.56
CA THR A 217 -11.03 -17.76 -26.63
C THR A 217 -10.56 -18.23 -28.00
N THR A 218 -9.26 -18.13 -28.29
CA THR A 218 -8.68 -18.57 -29.58
C THR A 218 -8.52 -20.09 -29.70
N SER A 219 -8.60 -20.83 -28.59
CA SER A 219 -8.49 -22.30 -28.58
C SER A 219 -9.78 -23.03 -28.94
N THR A 220 -10.94 -22.40 -28.77
CA THR A 220 -12.27 -22.99 -29.03
C THR A 220 -12.72 -22.98 -30.49
N GLU A 221 -12.08 -22.19 -31.36
CA GLU A 221 -12.51 -22.03 -32.76
C GLU A 221 -11.87 -23.05 -33.72
N LYS A 222 -10.83 -23.78 -33.28
CA LYS A 222 -10.02 -24.66 -34.14
C LYS A 222 -10.44 -26.14 -34.19
N THR A 223 -11.55 -26.52 -33.57
CA THR A 223 -12.03 -27.93 -33.53
C THR A 223 -13.29 -28.17 -34.39
N SER A 224 -13.72 -27.19 -35.19
CA SER A 224 -14.86 -27.31 -36.11
C SER A 224 -14.46 -27.18 -37.58
N SER A 225 -13.53 -28.01 -38.05
CA SER A 225 -13.29 -28.23 -39.49
C SER A 225 -12.82 -29.64 -39.77
#